data_AF-A0A1Q8IX78-F1
#
_entry.id   AF-A0A1Q8IX78-F1
#
_cell.length_a   1.000
_cell.length_b   1.000
_cell.length_c   1.000
_cell.angle_alpha   90.00
_cell.angle_beta   90.00
_cell.angle_gamma   90.00
#
_symmetry.space_group_name_H-M   'P 1'
#
loop_
_entity.id
_entity.type
_entity.pdbx_description
1 polymer ?
#
loop_
_entity_poly.entity_id
_entity_poly.type
_entity_poly.pdbx_seq_one_letter_code
_entity_poly.pdbx_strand_id
1 'polypeptide(L)'
;MCGSTINVYAGAHADALLIDSGEHKTLLVAGGAIPQGPATAADCFAKATLQLKKKPNFYEGPLNPVHNEIIDADANSVSGKRAGLYVYPASIRIGNVETAGICADGVDFFGVYKKISERDAKYASVFTKFMLLEDQNAAEMKKNGRFDEANQELRPFVEINHAKLKLGSADRKAVESIVKEYESAQGR
;
A
#
# COMPACT_ATOMS: atom_id res chain seq x y z
N MET A 1 -5.95 -22.09 -6.30
CA MET A 1 -6.04 -20.67 -5.89
C MET A 1 -4.69 -20.05 -6.16
N CYS A 2 -4.57 -19.16 -7.15
CA CYS A 2 -3.35 -18.36 -7.32
C CYS A 2 -3.36 -17.30 -6.21
N GLY A 3 -2.56 -17.50 -5.17
CA GLY A 3 -2.46 -16.55 -4.06
C GLY A 3 -1.77 -15.26 -4.49
N SER A 4 -2.16 -14.15 -3.89
CA SER A 4 -1.50 -12.86 -4.08
C SER A 4 -0.07 -12.92 -3.52
N THR A 5 0.90 -12.34 -4.22
CA THR A 5 2.26 -12.17 -3.71
C THR A 5 2.46 -10.73 -3.25
N ILE A 6 2.98 -10.53 -2.04
CA ILE A 6 3.31 -9.21 -1.51
C ILE A 6 4.82 -8.99 -1.62
N ASN A 7 5.22 -7.87 -2.20
CA ASN A 7 6.61 -7.43 -2.24
C ASN A 7 6.73 -6.05 -1.60
N VAL A 8 7.68 -5.89 -0.69
CA VAL A 8 7.96 -4.63 0.00
C VAL A 8 9.21 -3.98 -0.57
N TYR A 9 9.19 -2.66 -0.71
CA TYR A 9 10.27 -1.87 -1.28
C TYR A 9 10.55 -0.62 -0.45
N ALA A 10 11.82 -0.22 -0.39
CA ALA A 10 12.27 1.00 0.26
C ALA A 10 12.82 2.00 -0.76
N GLY A 11 12.30 3.23 -0.74
CA GLY A 11 12.79 4.38 -1.49
C GLY A 11 13.57 5.35 -0.60
N ALA A 12 13.96 6.49 -1.16
CA ALA A 12 14.70 7.53 -0.42
C ALA A 12 13.82 8.29 0.59
N HIS A 13 12.56 8.54 0.23
CA HIS A 13 11.63 9.36 1.01
C HIS A 13 10.31 8.65 1.35
N ALA A 14 10.13 7.42 0.87
CA ALA A 14 8.92 6.64 1.05
C ALA A 14 9.23 5.14 1.02
N ASP A 15 8.33 4.34 1.59
CA ASP A 15 8.29 2.90 1.36
C ASP A 15 7.09 2.56 0.45
N ALA A 16 7.17 1.42 -0.22
CA ALA A 16 6.11 0.96 -1.12
C ALA A 16 5.85 -0.53 -0.95
N LEU A 17 4.63 -0.95 -1.22
CA LEU A 17 4.19 -2.33 -1.23
C LEU A 17 3.49 -2.61 -2.57
N LEU A 18 3.88 -3.68 -3.23
CA LEU A 18 3.27 -4.15 -4.47
C LEU A 18 2.62 -5.51 -4.23
N ILE A 19 1.30 -5.56 -4.33
CA ILE A 19 0.51 -6.79 -4.29
C ILE A 19 0.33 -7.26 -5.73
N ASP A 20 0.77 -8.47 -6.01
CA ASP A 20 0.63 -9.11 -7.32
C ASP A 20 -0.48 -10.15 -7.27
N SER A 21 -1.62 -9.85 -7.90
CA SER A 21 -2.78 -10.75 -8.03
C SER A 21 -2.88 -11.34 -9.45
N GLY A 22 -1.79 -11.34 -10.21
CA GLY A 22 -1.73 -11.84 -11.58
C GLY A 22 -1.94 -10.75 -12.61
N GLU A 23 -3.15 -10.65 -13.15
CA GLU A 23 -3.48 -9.66 -14.21
C GLU A 23 -3.46 -8.22 -13.71
N HIS A 24 -3.65 -8.03 -12.40
CA HIS A 24 -3.63 -6.74 -11.73
C HIS A 24 -2.53 -6.68 -10.69
N LYS A 25 -2.03 -5.47 -10.43
CA LYS A 25 -1.14 -5.20 -9.30
C LYS A 25 -1.69 -4.04 -8.50
N THR A 26 -1.66 -4.14 -7.18
CA THR A 26 -2.00 -3.00 -6.30
C THR A 26 -0.71 -2.40 -5.80
N LEU A 27 -0.46 -1.12 -6.12
CA LEU A 27 0.60 -0.33 -5.51
C LEU A 27 0.03 0.38 -4.29
N LEU A 28 0.71 0.24 -3.16
CA LEU A 28 0.57 1.10 -1.98
C LEU A 28 1.91 1.83 -1.80
N VAL A 29 1.87 3.13 -1.55
CA VAL A 29 3.07 3.92 -1.26
C VAL A 29 2.78 4.90 -0.13
N ALA A 30 3.71 5.02 0.82
CA ALA A 30 3.54 5.82 2.02
C ALA A 30 4.83 6.58 2.38
N GLY A 31 4.69 7.85 2.75
CA GLY A 31 5.80 8.78 3.03
C GLY A 31 5.78 9.95 2.04
N GLY A 32 6.93 10.23 1.45
CA GLY A 32 7.09 11.16 0.33
C GLY A 32 7.43 12.59 0.75
N ALA A 33 7.42 12.89 2.04
CA ALA A 33 7.85 14.19 2.55
C ALA A 33 9.34 14.44 2.19
N ILE A 34 9.58 15.36 1.26
CA ILE A 34 10.94 15.82 0.96
C ILE A 34 11.31 16.88 2.01
N PRO A 35 12.47 16.77 2.68
CA PRO A 35 12.94 17.82 3.56
C PRO A 35 13.35 19.05 2.73
N GLN A 36 12.42 20.00 2.56
CA GLN A 36 12.70 21.31 1.97
C GLN A 36 12.37 22.42 2.97
N GLY A 37 13.42 23.03 3.55
CA GLY A 37 13.28 24.18 4.45
C GLY A 37 12.78 23.83 5.86
N PRO A 38 12.43 24.85 6.68
CA PRO A 38 12.06 24.67 8.08
C PRO A 38 10.66 24.09 8.33
N ALA A 39 9.84 23.94 7.29
CA ALA A 39 8.53 23.29 7.35
C ALA A 39 8.57 21.99 6.51
N THR A 40 8.83 20.86 7.15
CA THR A 40 8.77 19.55 6.50
C THR A 40 7.30 19.20 6.23
N ALA A 41 6.98 18.77 5.01
CA ALA A 41 5.65 18.25 4.68
C ALA A 41 5.31 17.03 5.55
N ALA A 42 4.01 16.80 5.80
CA ALA A 42 3.55 15.57 6.44
C ALA A 42 3.66 14.38 5.46
N ASP A 43 3.81 13.16 5.98
CA ASP A 43 3.72 11.93 5.20
C ASP A 43 2.37 11.84 4.48
N CYS A 44 2.36 11.23 3.29
CA CYS A 44 1.14 10.94 2.54
C CYS A 44 1.02 9.44 2.23
N PHE A 45 -0.15 9.04 1.75
CA PHE A 45 -0.44 7.69 1.25
C PHE A 45 -1.09 7.74 -0.11
N ALA A 46 -0.70 6.83 -1.01
CA ALA A 46 -1.43 6.61 -2.24
C ALA A 46 -1.58 5.13 -2.52
N LYS A 47 -2.75 4.78 -3.06
CA LYS A 47 -3.11 3.45 -3.53
C LYS A 47 -3.49 3.52 -5.00
N ALA A 48 -3.05 2.54 -5.78
CA ALA A 48 -3.40 2.45 -7.19
C ALA A 48 -3.57 1.01 -7.64
N THR A 49 -4.56 0.79 -8.51
CA THR A 49 -4.81 -0.50 -9.17
C THR A 49 -4.23 -0.44 -10.56
N LEU A 50 -3.19 -1.24 -10.81
CA LEU A 50 -2.34 -1.12 -11.98
C LEU A 50 -2.53 -2.30 -12.94
N GLN A 51 -2.42 -2.00 -14.23
CA GLN A 51 -2.44 -2.98 -15.32
C GLN A 51 -1.20 -2.81 -16.19
N LEU A 52 -0.79 -3.89 -16.86
CA LEU A 52 0.34 -3.84 -17.78
C LEU A 52 0.02 -2.91 -18.95
N LYS A 53 0.63 -1.73 -18.98
CA LYS A 53 0.41 -0.72 -20.02
C LYS A 53 1.39 -0.86 -21.17
N LYS A 54 2.64 -1.21 -20.87
CA LYS A 54 3.68 -1.41 -21.89
C LYS A 54 4.62 -2.56 -21.48
N LYS A 55 4.78 -3.53 -22.39
CA LYS A 55 5.72 -4.64 -22.22
C LYS A 55 7.17 -4.13 -22.11
N PRO A 56 8.05 -4.80 -21.34
CA PRO A 56 7.75 -6.01 -20.57
C PRO A 56 7.15 -5.73 -19.17
N ASN A 57 7.28 -4.52 -18.64
CA ASN A 57 7.19 -4.31 -17.20
C ASN A 57 6.70 -2.93 -16.74
N PHE A 58 6.11 -2.14 -17.61
CA PHE A 58 5.50 -0.86 -17.22
C PHE A 58 4.02 -1.04 -16.92
N TYR A 59 3.65 -0.70 -15.70
CA TYR A 59 2.31 -0.80 -15.16
C TYR A 59 1.77 0.59 -14.85
N GLU A 60 0.50 0.81 -15.15
CA GLU A 60 -0.17 2.08 -14.92
C GLU A 60 -1.65 1.83 -14.61
N GLY A 61 -2.25 2.70 -13.82
CA GLY A 61 -3.68 2.65 -13.56
C GLY A 61 -4.16 3.78 -12.66
N PRO A 62 -5.47 3.82 -12.36
CA PRO A 62 -6.07 4.88 -11.55
C PRO A 62 -5.63 4.80 -10.09
N LEU A 63 -5.63 5.95 -9.43
CA LEU A 63 -5.60 6.02 -7.97
C LEU A 63 -6.94 5.53 -7.39
N ASN A 64 -6.85 4.86 -6.25
CA ASN A 64 -8.01 4.40 -5.50
C ASN A 64 -8.33 5.39 -4.38
N PRO A 65 -9.63 5.58 -4.04
CA PRO A 65 -10.00 6.31 -2.83
C PRO A 65 -9.55 5.54 -1.60
N VAL A 66 -9.03 6.25 -0.59
CA VAL A 66 -8.51 5.68 0.64
C VAL A 66 -8.81 6.62 1.80
N HIS A 67 -9.25 6.05 2.91
CA HIS A 67 -9.47 6.77 4.16
C HIS A 67 -8.72 6.09 5.31
N ASN A 68 -7.70 6.75 5.84
CA ASN A 68 -6.92 6.25 6.98
C ASN A 68 -6.35 7.43 7.80
N GLU A 69 -5.52 7.14 8.79
CA GLU A 69 -5.01 8.18 9.70
C GLU A 69 -4.07 9.20 9.03
N ILE A 70 -3.52 8.90 7.86
CA ILE A 70 -2.60 9.79 7.12
C ILE A 70 -3.22 10.42 5.88
N ILE A 71 -4.36 9.93 5.40
CA ILE A 71 -5.05 10.52 4.25
C ILE A 71 -6.57 10.30 4.27
N ASP A 72 -7.29 11.31 3.79
CA ASP A 72 -8.71 11.28 3.52
C ASP A 72 -8.95 11.65 2.05
N ALA A 73 -8.83 10.66 1.15
CA ALA A 73 -8.92 10.83 -0.29
C ALA A 73 -10.16 10.11 -0.84
N ASP A 74 -11.22 10.86 -1.07
CA ASP A 74 -12.47 10.36 -1.64
C ASP A 74 -12.39 10.12 -3.17
N ALA A 75 -13.46 9.57 -3.74
CA ALA A 75 -13.54 9.28 -5.18
C ALA A 75 -13.37 10.53 -6.07
N ASN A 76 -13.81 11.70 -5.60
CA ASN A 76 -13.67 12.96 -6.34
C ASN A 76 -12.21 13.41 -6.36
N SER A 77 -11.52 13.30 -5.21
CA SER A 77 -10.13 13.69 -5.03
C SER A 77 -9.19 12.88 -5.91
N VAL A 78 -9.50 11.61 -6.15
CA VAL A 78 -8.69 10.71 -6.99
C VAL A 78 -9.15 10.63 -8.46
N SER A 79 -10.26 11.28 -8.81
CA SER A 79 -10.85 11.17 -10.14
C SER A 79 -9.89 11.65 -11.24
N GLY A 80 -9.69 10.80 -12.25
CA GLY A 80 -8.78 11.07 -13.37
C GLY A 80 -7.28 10.94 -13.04
N LYS A 81 -6.92 10.77 -11.76
CA LYS A 81 -5.53 10.66 -11.30
C LYS A 81 -5.01 9.23 -11.41
N ARG A 82 -3.73 9.10 -11.72
CA ARG A 82 -3.07 7.84 -12.06
C ARG A 82 -1.76 7.67 -11.30
N ALA A 83 -1.32 6.42 -11.23
CA ALA A 83 0.05 6.06 -10.87
C ALA A 83 0.66 5.17 -11.95
N GLY A 84 1.98 5.28 -12.12
CA GLY A 84 2.75 4.49 -13.07
C GLY A 84 4.10 4.07 -12.51
N LEU A 85 4.46 2.80 -12.74
CA LEU A 85 5.74 2.25 -12.29
C LEU A 85 6.30 1.18 -13.24
N TYR A 86 7.62 1.04 -13.20
CA TYR A 86 8.33 -0.08 -13.80
C TYR A 86 8.65 -1.13 -12.74
N VAL A 87 8.36 -2.40 -13.01
CA VAL A 87 8.70 -3.52 -12.13
C VAL A 87 9.96 -4.22 -12.62
N TYR A 88 10.97 -4.34 -11.77
CA TYR A 88 12.19 -5.12 -12.03
C TYR A 88 12.32 -6.24 -11.01
N PRO A 89 13.16 -7.27 -11.25
CA PRO A 89 13.30 -8.39 -10.32
C PRO A 89 13.67 -8.01 -8.88
N ALA A 90 14.46 -6.95 -8.70
CA ALA A 90 14.98 -6.51 -7.39
C ALA A 90 14.57 -5.07 -7.00
N SER A 91 13.74 -4.40 -7.80
CA SER A 91 13.34 -3.02 -7.56
C SER A 91 12.06 -2.66 -8.29
N ILE A 92 11.45 -1.55 -7.89
CA ILE A 92 10.48 -0.83 -8.71
C ILE A 92 11.02 0.57 -8.99
N ARG A 93 10.60 1.17 -10.10
CA ARG A 93 10.80 2.60 -10.35
C ARG A 93 9.43 3.24 -10.50
N ILE A 94 9.03 4.02 -9.51
CA ILE A 94 7.82 4.85 -9.59
C ILE A 94 8.13 6.03 -10.49
N GLY A 95 7.38 6.13 -11.59
CA GLY A 95 7.56 7.16 -12.61
C GLY A 95 6.68 8.39 -12.36
N ASN A 96 5.47 8.18 -11.86
CA ASN A 96 4.57 9.24 -11.44
C ASN A 96 3.51 8.67 -10.49
N VAL A 97 3.10 9.45 -9.50
CA VAL A 97 1.87 9.27 -8.72
C VAL A 97 1.25 10.66 -8.66
N GLU A 98 0.07 10.84 -9.24
CA GLU A 98 -0.56 12.16 -9.33
C GLU A 98 -1.14 12.58 -7.98
N THR A 99 -0.32 13.17 -7.11
CA THR A 99 -0.64 13.53 -5.73
C THR A 99 -1.21 14.94 -5.55
N ALA A 100 -1.17 15.79 -6.58
CA ALA A 100 -1.62 17.18 -6.49
C ALA A 100 -3.10 17.26 -6.06
N GLY A 101 -3.40 18.00 -5.00
CA GLY A 101 -4.75 18.11 -4.43
C GLY A 101 -5.19 16.89 -3.59
N ILE A 102 -4.30 15.92 -3.38
CA ILE A 102 -4.49 14.78 -2.46
C ILE A 102 -3.49 14.87 -1.30
N CYS A 103 -2.21 15.07 -1.62
CA CYS A 103 -1.13 15.22 -0.65
C CYS A 103 -0.76 16.69 -0.44
N ALA A 104 -0.11 16.98 0.69
CA ALA A 104 0.52 18.27 0.93
C ALA A 104 1.62 18.57 -0.09
N ASP A 105 1.87 19.86 -0.34
CA ASP A 105 2.96 20.31 -1.20
C ASP A 105 4.31 19.77 -0.70
N GLY A 106 5.17 19.36 -1.64
CA GLY A 106 6.47 18.76 -1.32
C GLY A 106 6.45 17.25 -1.12
N VAL A 107 5.29 16.60 -1.26
CA VAL A 107 5.19 15.14 -1.35
C VAL A 107 5.49 14.66 -2.77
N ASP A 108 6.53 13.83 -2.92
CA ASP A 108 6.86 13.16 -4.17
C ASP A 108 7.22 11.68 -3.93
N PHE A 109 6.56 10.80 -4.68
CA PHE A 109 6.81 9.36 -4.65
C PHE A 109 7.74 8.90 -5.78
N PHE A 110 8.19 9.79 -6.66
CA PHE A 110 9.08 9.48 -7.76
C PHE A 110 10.40 8.88 -7.28
N GLY A 111 10.87 7.85 -8.00
CA GLY A 111 12.21 7.33 -7.81
C GLY A 111 12.31 5.81 -7.84
N VAL A 112 13.48 5.33 -7.43
CA VAL A 112 13.81 3.90 -7.40
C VAL A 112 13.62 3.38 -5.98
N TYR A 113 12.87 2.29 -5.86
CA TYR A 113 12.65 1.60 -4.60
C TYR A 113 13.26 0.21 -4.68
N LYS A 114 14.12 -0.14 -3.73
CA LYS A 114 14.80 -1.44 -3.68
C LYS A 114 13.95 -2.45 -2.94
N LYS A 115 13.85 -3.67 -3.47
CA LYS A 115 13.11 -4.75 -2.82
C LYS A 115 13.77 -5.10 -1.49
N ILE A 116 12.96 -5.19 -0.44
CA ILE A 116 13.38 -5.62 0.90
C ILE A 116 13.20 -7.14 0.98
N SER A 117 14.17 -7.82 1.57
CA SER A 117 14.07 -9.26 1.83
C SER A 117 13.04 -9.55 2.92
N GLU A 118 12.20 -10.58 2.75
CA GLU A 118 11.25 -11.05 3.78
C GLU A 118 11.94 -11.41 5.12
N ARG A 119 13.24 -11.71 5.08
CA ARG A 119 14.05 -12.01 6.27
C ARG A 119 14.56 -10.76 6.98
N ASP A 120 14.30 -9.57 6.47
CA ASP A 120 14.68 -8.30 7.08
C ASP A 120 13.61 -7.84 8.09
N ALA A 121 14.02 -7.30 9.23
CA ALA A 121 13.09 -6.69 10.19
C ALA A 121 12.37 -5.48 9.58
N LYS A 122 13.03 -4.73 8.68
CA LYS A 122 12.40 -3.63 7.96
C LYS A 122 11.23 -4.11 7.10
N TYR A 123 11.31 -5.30 6.49
CA TYR A 123 10.20 -5.86 5.73
C TYR A 123 8.96 -6.00 6.60
N ALA A 124 9.10 -6.61 7.78
CA ALA A 124 8.00 -6.86 8.69
C ALA A 124 7.38 -5.56 9.22
N SER A 125 8.20 -4.56 9.53
CA SER A 125 7.73 -3.25 9.98
C SER A 125 6.95 -2.50 8.89
N VAL A 126 7.49 -2.45 7.66
CA VAL A 126 6.82 -1.81 6.53
C VAL A 126 5.54 -2.56 6.14
N PHE A 127 5.58 -3.90 6.10
CA PHE A 127 4.41 -4.73 5.88
C PHE A 127 3.29 -4.39 6.87
N THR A 128 3.62 -4.38 8.17
CA THR A 128 2.66 -4.07 9.23
C THR A 128 2.10 -2.66 9.10
N LYS A 129 2.95 -1.66 8.77
CA LYS A 129 2.50 -0.28 8.50
C LYS A 129 1.42 -0.25 7.40
N PHE A 130 1.66 -0.91 6.26
CA PHE A 130 0.68 -0.94 5.18
C PHE A 130 -0.59 -1.72 5.54
N MET A 131 -0.45 -2.83 6.28
CA MET A 131 -1.61 -3.59 6.76
C MET A 131 -2.50 -2.77 7.69
N LEU A 132 -1.92 -1.96 8.59
CA LEU A 132 -2.65 -1.06 9.48
C LEU A 132 -3.41 0.02 8.71
N LEU A 133 -2.76 0.63 7.72
CA LEU A 133 -3.39 1.67 6.89
C LEU A 133 -4.55 1.11 6.05
N GLU A 134 -4.42 -0.12 5.53
CA GLU A 134 -5.50 -0.80 4.82
C GLU A 134 -6.60 -1.29 5.76
N ASP A 135 -6.29 -1.66 7.01
CA ASP A 135 -7.31 -2.00 8.01
C ASP A 135 -8.18 -0.79 8.39
N GLN A 136 -7.57 0.39 8.58
CA GLN A 136 -8.30 1.63 8.80
C GLN A 136 -9.21 1.97 7.61
N ASN A 137 -8.71 1.80 6.38
CA ASN A 137 -9.48 1.98 5.16
C ASN A 137 -10.64 0.98 5.06
N ALA A 138 -10.39 -0.30 5.37
CA ALA A 138 -11.42 -1.34 5.42
C ALA A 138 -12.46 -1.07 6.50
N ALA A 139 -12.06 -0.53 7.66
CA ALA A 139 -12.99 -0.13 8.72
C ALA A 139 -13.93 0.99 8.24
N GLU A 140 -13.42 1.98 7.50
CA GLU A 140 -14.26 3.03 6.92
C GLU A 140 -15.20 2.50 5.84
N MET A 141 -14.74 1.58 4.99
CA MET A 141 -15.61 0.88 4.03
C MET A 141 -16.75 0.11 4.73
N LYS A 142 -16.45 -0.59 5.84
CA LYS A 142 -17.44 -1.32 6.64
C LYS A 142 -18.48 -0.39 7.26
N LYS A 143 -18.08 0.78 7.79
CA LYS A 143 -19.03 1.79 8.30
C LYS A 143 -20.02 2.25 7.23
N ASN A 144 -19.57 2.29 5.97
CA ASN A 144 -20.36 2.66 4.81
C ASN A 144 -21.07 1.47 4.13
N GLY A 145 -21.15 0.31 4.80
CA GLY A 145 -21.87 -0.88 4.32
C GLY A 145 -21.14 -1.70 3.25
N ARG A 146 -19.89 -1.36 2.90
CA ARG A 146 -19.09 -2.01 1.85
C ARG A 146 -18.24 -3.15 2.43
N PHE A 147 -18.89 -4.13 3.05
CA PHE A 147 -18.22 -5.23 3.77
C PHE A 147 -17.37 -6.13 2.86
N ASP A 148 -17.89 -6.52 1.71
CA ASP A 148 -17.18 -7.41 0.79
C ASP A 148 -15.91 -6.75 0.23
N GLU A 149 -16.02 -5.47 -0.14
CA GLU A 149 -14.88 -4.69 -0.62
C GLU A 149 -13.83 -4.53 0.49
N ALA A 150 -14.25 -4.19 1.71
CA ALA A 150 -13.34 -4.11 2.85
C ALA A 150 -12.58 -5.41 3.11
N ASN A 151 -13.24 -6.56 2.96
CA ASN A 151 -12.61 -7.87 3.10
C ASN A 151 -11.65 -8.16 1.95
N GLN A 152 -12.00 -7.80 0.71
CA GLN A 152 -11.12 -7.96 -0.44
C GLN A 152 -9.81 -7.17 -0.30
N GLU A 153 -9.86 -5.99 0.33
CA GLU A 153 -8.68 -5.15 0.56
C GLU A 153 -7.70 -5.75 1.58
N LEU A 154 -8.22 -6.36 2.64
CA LEU A 154 -7.42 -6.99 3.69
C LEU A 154 -6.93 -8.39 3.34
N ARG A 155 -7.67 -9.11 2.48
CA ARG A 155 -7.41 -10.51 2.15
C ARG A 155 -5.94 -10.79 1.77
N PRO A 156 -5.27 -10.01 0.90
CA PRO A 156 -3.87 -10.26 0.55
C PRO A 156 -2.92 -10.23 1.74
N PHE A 157 -3.21 -9.40 2.75
CA PHE A 157 -2.40 -9.33 3.97
C PHE A 157 -2.69 -10.51 4.88
N VAL A 158 -3.95 -10.92 5.03
CA VAL A 158 -4.34 -12.02 5.92
C VAL A 158 -3.88 -13.38 5.40
N GLU A 159 -3.87 -13.58 4.07
CA GLU A 159 -3.55 -14.87 3.47
C GLU A 159 -2.04 -15.18 3.40
N ILE A 160 -1.15 -14.25 3.73
CA ILE A 160 0.29 -14.55 3.76
C ILE A 160 0.69 -15.38 4.98
N ASN A 161 1.81 -16.11 4.85
CA ASN A 161 2.36 -16.85 5.97
C ASN A 161 3.12 -15.94 6.94
N HIS A 162 2.40 -15.37 7.91
CA HIS A 162 2.93 -14.47 8.94
C HIS A 162 4.06 -15.09 9.79
N ALA A 163 4.11 -16.41 9.94
CA ALA A 163 5.18 -17.08 10.71
C ALA A 163 6.57 -16.94 10.09
N LYS A 164 6.65 -16.56 8.80
CA LYS A 164 7.92 -16.27 8.11
C LYS A 164 8.42 -14.85 8.35
N LEU A 165 7.57 -13.95 8.86
CA LEU A 165 7.91 -12.55 9.07
C LEU A 165 8.64 -12.36 10.41
N LYS A 166 9.70 -11.54 10.39
CA LYS A 166 10.40 -11.11 11.61
C LYS A 166 9.68 -9.98 12.32
N LEU A 167 8.46 -10.25 12.79
CA LEU A 167 7.62 -9.28 13.49
C LEU A 167 8.17 -8.99 14.91
N GLY A 168 8.29 -7.71 15.24
CA GLY A 168 8.46 -7.27 16.63
C GLY A 168 7.21 -7.56 17.47
N SER A 169 7.28 -7.38 18.79
CA SER A 169 6.14 -7.64 19.69
C SER A 169 4.93 -6.78 19.38
N ALA A 170 5.13 -5.49 19.10
CA ALA A 170 4.07 -4.57 18.71
C ALA A 170 3.45 -4.96 17.36
N ASP A 171 4.29 -5.18 16.35
CA ASP A 171 3.85 -5.56 15.00
C ASP A 171 3.07 -6.88 15.01
N ARG A 172 3.56 -7.87 15.76
CA ARG A 172 2.88 -9.16 15.90
C ARG A 172 1.48 -8.99 16.49
N LYS A 173 1.35 -8.21 17.55
CA LYS A 173 0.05 -7.95 18.19
C LYS A 173 -0.92 -7.26 17.22
N ALA A 174 -0.44 -6.29 16.44
CA ALA A 174 -1.25 -5.60 15.44
C ALA A 174 -1.75 -6.58 14.35
N VAL A 175 -0.84 -7.34 13.75
CA VAL A 175 -1.18 -8.35 12.72
C VAL A 175 -2.17 -9.38 13.26
N GLU A 176 -1.92 -9.96 14.44
CA GLU A 176 -2.80 -10.97 15.04
C GLU A 176 -4.20 -10.42 15.34
N SER A 177 -4.30 -9.15 15.77
CA SER A 177 -5.59 -8.49 16.00
C SER A 177 -6.39 -8.38 14.70
N ILE A 178 -5.77 -7.85 13.63
CA ILE A 178 -6.43 -7.66 12.33
C ILE A 178 -6.84 -9.00 11.72
N VAL A 179 -5.96 -10.02 11.78
CA VAL A 179 -6.29 -11.37 11.29
C VAL A 179 -7.49 -11.95 12.03
N LYS A 180 -7.51 -11.86 13.36
CA LYS A 180 -8.62 -12.38 14.17
C LYS A 180 -9.94 -11.67 13.86
N GLU A 181 -9.91 -10.35 13.69
CA GLU A 181 -11.09 -9.56 13.33
C GLU A 181 -11.61 -9.91 11.93
N TYR A 182 -10.70 -10.07 10.96
CA TYR A 182 -11.03 -10.53 9.60
C TYR A 182 -11.70 -11.91 9.63
N GLU A 183 -11.09 -12.90 10.28
CA GLU A 183 -11.64 -14.26 10.38
C GLU A 183 -13.01 -14.30 11.08
N SER A 184 -13.17 -13.51 12.14
CA SER A 184 -14.44 -13.39 12.87
C SER A 184 -15.56 -12.81 12.00
N ALA A 185 -15.21 -11.94 11.03
CA ALA A 185 -16.17 -11.36 10.09
C ALA A 185 -16.57 -12.34 8.97
N GLN A 186 -15.72 -13.32 8.63
CA GLN A 186 -16.01 -14.35 7.61
C GLN A 186 -16.91 -15.49 8.14
N GLY A 187 -16.98 -15.69 9.45
CA GLY A 187 -17.77 -16.75 10.09
C GLY A 187 -19.20 -16.36 10.48
N ARG A 188 -19.68 -15.19 10.04
CA ARG A 188 -21.06 -14.71 10.21
C ARG A 188 -21.84 -14.86 8.92
#